data_AF-A0A8C9CF85-F1
#
_entry.id   AF-A0A8C9CF85-F1
#
_cell.length_a   1.000
_cell.length_b   1.000
_cell.length_c   1.000
_cell.angle_alpha   90.00
_cell.angle_beta   90.00
_cell.angle_gamma   90.00
#
_symmetry.space_group_name_H-M   'P 1'
#
loop_
_entity.id
_entity.type
_entity.pdbx_description
1 polymer ?
#
loop_
_entity_poly.entity_id
_entity_poly.type
_entity_poly.pdbx_seq_one_letter_code
_entity_poly.pdbx_strand_id
1 'polypeptide(L)'
;MKSRIPVVLLACGSFNPITNMHLRLFEVARDHLHQTGRYQVIGGIISPVSDNYGKKDLVAARHRVAMARLALQTSDWIQVDPWESEQVQWMETVKVLRHHHSELLRSLPWKEGLDQGKVDSPGPAVTPNRVLEMLRTETGPSPRPELETGCEWHCA
;
A
#
# COMPACT_ATOMS: atom_id res chain seq x y z
N MET A 1 7.64 -29.33 -5.49
CA MET A 1 7.94 -28.16 -4.64
C MET A 1 6.61 -27.64 -4.09
N LYS A 2 6.48 -27.39 -2.79
CA LYS A 2 5.23 -26.82 -2.23
C LYS A 2 5.12 -25.36 -2.68
N SER A 3 3.96 -24.95 -3.19
CA SER A 3 3.66 -23.56 -3.47
C SER A 3 3.63 -22.77 -2.15
N ARG A 4 4.18 -21.55 -2.17
CA ARG A 4 4.12 -20.62 -1.04
C ARG A 4 2.81 -19.83 -1.09
N ILE A 5 2.26 -19.50 0.07
CA ILE A 5 1.06 -18.66 0.17
C ILE A 5 1.46 -17.20 -0.10
N PRO A 6 0.87 -16.52 -1.10
CA PRO A 6 1.13 -15.12 -1.35
C PRO A 6 0.57 -14.25 -0.20
N VAL A 7 1.34 -13.25 0.23
CA VAL A 7 0.98 -12.35 1.33
C VAL A 7 1.23 -10.90 0.95
N VAL A 8 0.28 -10.02 1.29
CA VAL A 8 0.46 -8.56 1.26
C VAL A 8 0.52 -8.06 2.71
N LEU A 9 1.49 -7.21 3.02
CA LEU A 9 1.63 -6.60 4.34
C LEU A 9 0.96 -5.23 4.35
N LEU A 10 0.08 -4.97 5.32
CA LEU A 10 -0.56 -3.67 5.52
C LEU A 10 -0.10 -3.06 6.85
N ALA A 11 0.39 -1.82 6.81
CA ALA A 11 0.67 -1.03 8.01
C ALA A 11 -0.20 0.23 8.01
N CYS A 12 -1.20 0.24 8.90
CA CYS A 12 -1.99 1.44 9.21
C CYS A 12 -1.29 2.24 10.31
N GLY A 13 -1.31 3.56 10.20
CA GLY A 13 -0.70 4.41 11.22
C GLY A 13 -0.71 5.89 10.88
N SER A 14 -0.25 6.72 11.82
CA SER A 14 -0.17 8.16 11.59
C SER A 14 0.84 8.52 10.52
N PHE A 15 2.05 7.95 10.57
CA PHE A 15 3.19 8.34 9.71
C PHE A 15 3.43 9.86 9.71
N ASN A 16 3.61 10.42 10.91
CA ASN A 16 3.69 11.87 11.17
C ASN A 16 5.05 12.30 11.75
N PRO A 17 6.14 12.36 10.95
CA PRO A 17 6.26 11.84 9.58
C PRO A 17 6.60 10.34 9.55
N ILE A 18 6.71 9.77 8.34
CA ILE A 18 7.31 8.44 8.15
C ILE A 18 8.79 8.45 8.63
N THR A 19 9.30 7.30 9.07
CA THR A 19 10.66 7.17 9.61
C THR A 19 11.31 5.88 9.12
N ASN A 20 12.63 5.79 9.25
CA ASN A 20 13.38 4.58 8.91
C ASN A 20 12.93 3.34 9.69
N MET A 21 12.40 3.51 10.92
CA MET A 21 11.86 2.40 11.69
C MET A 21 10.58 1.83 11.06
N HIS A 22 9.70 2.68 10.52
CA HIS A 22 8.51 2.23 9.81
C HIS A 22 8.90 1.43 8.56
N LEU A 23 9.93 1.87 7.83
CA LEU A 23 10.43 1.14 6.67
C LEU A 23 11.07 -0.20 7.07
N ARG A 24 11.90 -0.20 8.12
CA ARG A 24 12.57 -1.40 8.62
C ARG A 24 11.57 -2.47 9.10
N LEU A 25 10.42 -2.06 9.62
CA LEU A 25 9.35 -2.98 10.02
C LEU A 25 8.93 -3.91 8.87
N PHE A 26 8.75 -3.36 7.65
CA PHE A 26 8.38 -4.14 6.47
C PHE A 26 9.46 -5.14 6.09
N GLU A 27 10.72 -4.70 6.05
CA GLU A 27 11.85 -5.56 5.69
C GLU A 27 11.99 -6.75 6.65
N VAL A 28 11.93 -6.50 7.96
CA VAL A 28 12.02 -7.55 8.98
C VAL A 28 10.84 -8.51 8.89
N ALA A 29 9.62 -8.00 8.68
CA ALA A 29 8.43 -8.84 8.55
C ALA A 29 8.48 -9.72 7.30
N ARG A 30 8.97 -9.17 6.17
CA ARG A 30 9.16 -9.90 4.91
C ARG A 30 10.16 -11.04 5.08
N ASP A 31 11.34 -10.74 5.62
CA ASP A 31 12.38 -11.74 5.87
C ASP A 31 11.86 -12.86 6.77
N HIS A 32 11.17 -12.52 7.86
CA HIS A 32 10.60 -13.50 8.78
C HIS A 32 9.60 -14.43 8.08
N LEU A 33 8.66 -13.89 7.31
CA LEU A 33 7.65 -14.68 6.61
C LEU A 33 8.27 -15.61 5.56
N HIS A 34 9.27 -15.13 4.81
CA HIS A 34 10.01 -15.94 3.85
C HIS A 34 10.82 -17.06 4.54
N GLN A 35 11.44 -16.79 5.68
CA GLN A 35 12.21 -17.78 6.46
C GLN A 35 11.36 -18.97 6.93
N THR A 36 10.05 -18.77 7.13
CA THR A 36 9.15 -19.89 7.46
C THR A 36 9.03 -20.94 6.34
N GLY A 37 9.42 -20.58 5.11
CA GLY A 37 9.26 -21.41 3.91
C GLY A 37 7.81 -21.58 3.44
N ARG A 38 6.83 -21.02 4.15
CA ARG A 38 5.38 -21.17 3.87
C ARG A 38 4.81 -20.00 3.07
N TYR A 39 5.36 -18.81 3.24
CA TYR A 39 4.80 -17.57 2.70
C TYR A 39 5.73 -16.92 1.69
N GLN A 40 5.12 -16.19 0.75
CA GLN A 40 5.80 -15.32 -0.19
C GLN A 40 5.15 -13.94 -0.10
N VAL A 41 5.83 -13.00 0.54
CA VAL A 41 5.40 -11.59 0.49
C VAL A 41 5.52 -11.09 -0.95
N ILE A 42 4.40 -10.55 -1.47
CA ILE A 42 4.26 -10.05 -2.84
C ILE A 42 3.99 -8.54 -2.90
N GLY A 43 3.78 -7.88 -1.76
CA GLY A 43 3.60 -6.44 -1.68
C GLY A 43 3.51 -5.92 -0.24
N GLY A 44 3.76 -4.63 -0.06
CA GLY A 44 3.59 -3.89 1.19
C GLY A 44 2.78 -2.61 0.96
N ILE A 45 1.91 -2.27 1.89
CA ILE A 45 1.04 -1.08 1.84
C ILE A 45 1.22 -0.28 3.12
N ILE A 46 1.64 0.96 2.98
CA ILE A 46 1.57 2.00 4.01
C ILE A 46 0.25 2.72 3.84
N SER A 47 -0.62 2.68 4.86
CA SER A 47 -1.93 3.34 4.88
C SER A 47 -1.95 4.45 5.93
N PRO A 48 -1.73 5.72 5.54
CA PRO A 48 -1.82 6.84 6.47
C PRO A 48 -3.24 7.04 6.97
N VAL A 49 -3.38 7.26 8.28
CA VAL A 49 -4.68 7.51 8.91
C VAL A 49 -5.32 8.80 8.39
N SER A 50 -6.65 8.87 8.36
CA SER A 50 -7.40 10.11 8.08
C SER A 50 -7.14 11.21 9.12
N ASP A 51 -7.21 12.47 8.68
CA ASP A 51 -7.11 13.64 9.57
C ASP A 51 -8.27 13.69 10.58
N ASN A 52 -9.40 13.05 10.28
CA ASN A 52 -10.55 12.90 11.17
C ASN A 52 -10.31 11.93 12.34
N TYR A 53 -9.12 11.32 12.45
CA TYR A 53 -8.73 10.49 13.60
C TYR A 53 -8.70 11.27 14.93
N GLY A 54 -8.53 12.60 14.87
CA GLY A 54 -8.63 13.47 16.04
C GLY A 54 -7.38 13.51 16.91
N LYS A 55 -6.22 13.04 16.42
CA LYS A 55 -4.94 13.21 17.13
C LYS A 55 -4.48 14.67 17.02
N LYS A 56 -4.25 15.32 18.16
CA LYS A 56 -3.65 16.66 18.23
C LYS A 56 -2.26 16.63 17.55
N ASP A 57 -1.96 17.66 16.77
CA ASP A 57 -0.70 17.85 16.04
C ASP A 57 -0.42 16.85 14.90
N LEU A 58 -1.46 16.21 14.36
CA LEU A 58 -1.35 15.44 13.12
C LEU A 58 -1.19 16.40 11.93
N VAL A 59 -0.07 16.32 11.21
CA VAL A 59 0.09 17.05 9.95
C VAL A 59 -0.93 16.54 8.94
N ALA A 60 -1.47 17.42 8.09
CA ALA A 60 -2.49 17.06 7.10
C ALA A 60 -2.10 15.82 6.28
N ALA A 61 -3.07 14.94 6.04
CA ALA A 61 -2.90 13.64 5.39
C ALA A 61 -2.14 13.74 4.07
N ARG A 62 -2.46 14.74 3.25
CA ARG A 62 -1.77 15.00 1.97
C ARG A 62 -0.25 15.08 2.10
N HIS A 63 0.26 15.68 3.18
CA HIS A 63 1.70 15.82 3.41
C HIS A 63 2.30 14.49 3.90
N ARG A 64 1.58 13.75 4.75
CA ARG A 64 2.02 12.44 5.23
C ARG A 64 2.07 11.42 4.10
N VAL A 65 1.07 11.42 3.22
CA VAL A 65 1.06 10.63 1.98
C VAL A 65 2.23 11.01 1.08
N ALA A 66 2.48 12.31 0.86
CA ALA A 66 3.60 12.77 0.03
C ALA A 66 4.97 12.36 0.61
N MET A 67 5.17 12.53 1.92
CA MET A 67 6.40 12.11 2.60
C MET A 67 6.60 10.60 2.53
N ALA A 68 5.54 9.81 2.74
CA ALA A 68 5.60 8.35 2.57
C ALA A 68 5.95 7.96 1.13
N ARG A 69 5.36 8.63 0.13
CA ARG A 69 5.68 8.40 -1.29
C ARG A 69 7.14 8.68 -1.60
N LEU A 70 7.70 9.78 -1.08
CA LEU A 70 9.12 10.12 -1.24
C LEU A 70 10.03 9.10 -0.55
N ALA A 71 9.71 8.71 0.70
CA ALA A 71 10.48 7.72 1.45
C ALA A 71 10.49 6.32 0.82
N LEU A 72 9.49 6.01 -0.01
CA LEU A 72 9.35 4.74 -0.71
C LEU A 72 9.91 4.75 -2.14
N GLN A 73 10.50 5.85 -2.63
CA GLN A 73 11.03 5.93 -4.00
C GLN A 73 12.10 4.87 -4.32
N THR A 74 12.84 4.42 -3.32
CA THR A 74 13.87 3.38 -3.47
C THR A 74 13.35 1.98 -3.16
N SER A 75 12.08 1.82 -2.80
CA SER A 75 11.45 0.52 -2.57
C SER A 75 10.83 0.01 -3.87
N ASP A 76 11.04 -1.28 -4.16
CA ASP A 76 10.46 -1.97 -5.33
C ASP A 76 9.18 -2.77 -4.99
N TRP A 77 8.77 -2.80 -3.72
CA TRP A 77 7.70 -3.70 -3.26
C TRP A 77 6.72 -3.09 -2.24
N ILE A 78 7.05 -1.94 -1.65
CA ILE A 78 6.20 -1.22 -0.71
C ILE A 78 5.66 0.03 -1.39
N GLN A 79 4.36 0.29 -1.23
CA GLN A 79 3.71 1.49 -1.73
C GLN A 79 2.90 2.19 -0.64
N VAL A 80 2.63 3.48 -0.83
CA VAL A 80 1.66 4.22 -0.04
C VAL A 80 0.32 4.20 -0.76
N ASP A 81 -0.75 3.88 -0.02
CA ASP A 81 -2.12 3.96 -0.48
C ASP A 81 -2.87 5.03 0.32
N PRO A 82 -3.38 6.10 -0.33
CA PRO A 82 -4.05 7.20 0.36
C PRO A 82 -5.51 6.90 0.72
N TRP A 83 -6.08 5.77 0.29
CA TRP A 83 -7.52 5.50 0.38
C TRP A 83 -8.09 5.70 1.80
N GLU A 84 -7.41 5.21 2.86
CA GLU A 84 -7.85 5.41 4.25
C GLU A 84 -7.93 6.91 4.60
N SER A 85 -6.94 7.68 4.17
CA SER A 85 -6.84 9.10 4.48
C SER A 85 -7.79 9.99 3.69
N GLU A 86 -8.24 9.52 2.53
CA GLU A 86 -9.19 10.21 1.64
C GLU A 86 -10.65 9.98 2.06
N GLN A 87 -10.90 9.10 3.03
CA GLN A 87 -12.25 8.92 3.56
C GLN A 87 -12.71 10.11 4.38
N VAL A 88 -14.00 10.44 4.24
CA VAL A 88 -14.67 11.56 4.92
C VAL A 88 -14.63 11.44 6.45
N GLN A 89 -14.57 10.22 6.97
CA GLN A 89 -14.53 9.94 8.40
C GLN A 89 -13.39 8.97 8.69
N TRP A 90 -12.89 9.01 9.93
CA TRP A 90 -11.94 8.00 10.40
C TRP A 90 -12.55 6.60 10.29
N MET A 91 -11.71 5.63 9.92
CA MET A 91 -12.11 4.24 9.81
C MET A 91 -11.31 3.34 10.72
N GLU A 92 -12.01 2.39 11.32
CA GLU A 92 -11.39 1.30 12.07
C GLU A 92 -10.51 0.46 11.13
N THR A 93 -9.35 0.05 11.62
CA THR A 93 -8.35 -0.72 10.85
C THR A 93 -8.93 -1.98 10.21
N VAL A 94 -9.94 -2.62 10.83
CA VAL A 94 -10.62 -3.78 10.24
C VAL A 94 -11.36 -3.44 8.93
N LYS A 95 -11.88 -2.21 8.79
CA LYS A 95 -12.53 -1.75 7.56
C LYS A 95 -11.49 -1.48 6.47
N VAL A 96 -10.33 -0.93 6.85
CA VAL A 96 -9.19 -0.75 5.94
C VAL A 96 -8.67 -2.09 5.42
N LEU A 97 -8.51 -3.08 6.31
CA LEU A 97 -8.17 -4.45 5.94
C LEU A 97 -9.18 -5.06 4.96
N ARG A 98 -10.48 -4.91 5.22
CA ARG A 98 -11.55 -5.42 4.33
C ARG A 98 -11.52 -4.77 2.95
N HIS A 99 -11.25 -3.47 2.87
CA HIS A 99 -11.12 -2.76 1.61
C HIS A 99 -9.96 -3.33 0.79
N HIS A 100 -8.73 -3.31 1.32
CA HIS A 100 -7.58 -3.84 0.58
C HIS A 100 -7.70 -5.32 0.26
N HIS A 101 -8.32 -6.13 1.12
CA HIS A 101 -8.63 -7.52 0.80
C HIS A 101 -9.56 -7.62 -0.42
N SER A 102 -10.61 -6.80 -0.48
CA SER A 102 -11.55 -6.77 -1.60
C SER A 102 -10.89 -6.30 -2.90
N GLU A 103 -10.02 -5.28 -2.83
CA GLU A 103 -9.22 -4.82 -3.99
C GLU A 103 -8.27 -5.91 -4.50
N LEU A 104 -7.61 -6.65 -3.60
CA LEU A 104 -6.75 -7.77 -3.97
C LEU A 104 -7.55 -8.89 -4.66
N LEU A 105 -8.74 -9.23 -4.15
CA LEU A 105 -9.58 -10.25 -4.79
C LEU A 105 -10.13 -9.83 -6.16
N ARG A 106 -10.35 -8.53 -6.39
CA ARG A 106 -10.80 -7.99 -7.68
C ARG A 106 -9.67 -7.97 -8.71
N SER A 107 -8.46 -7.65 -8.26
CA SER A 107 -7.27 -7.54 -9.12
C SER A 107 -6.64 -8.89 -9.46
N LEU A 108 -6.82 -9.92 -8.64
CA LEU A 108 -6.33 -11.24 -8.98
C LEU A 108 -7.27 -11.92 -10.01
N PRO A 109 -6.77 -12.31 -11.20
CA PRO A 109 -7.52 -13.22 -12.04
C PRO A 109 -7.65 -14.54 -11.28
N TRP A 110 -8.85 -14.81 -10.77
CA TRP A 110 -9.17 -16.11 -10.20
C TRP A 110 -8.93 -17.17 -11.27
N LYS A 111 -7.88 -17.97 -11.12
CA LYS A 111 -7.87 -19.30 -11.72
C LYS A 111 -8.71 -20.20 -10.82
N GLU A 112 -10.01 -20.29 -11.12
CA GLU A 112 -10.73 -21.52 -10.82
C GLU A 112 -10.00 -22.67 -11.52
N GLY A 113 -9.55 -23.66 -10.75
CA GLY A 113 -8.83 -24.81 -11.31
C GLY A 113 -7.94 -25.53 -10.31
N LEU A 114 -8.49 -25.93 -9.16
CA LEU A 114 -7.98 -27.11 -8.46
C LEU A 114 -8.69 -28.32 -9.07
N ASP A 115 -8.22 -28.82 -10.22
CA ASP A 115 -8.31 -30.26 -10.47
C ASP A 115 -7.24 -30.78 -11.44
N GLN A 116 -6.68 -31.92 -11.05
CA GLN A 116 -5.96 -32.95 -11.82
C GLN A 116 -4.97 -32.54 -12.92
N GLY A 117 -3.68 -32.65 -12.56
CA GLY A 117 -2.69 -33.41 -13.32
C GLY A 117 -2.55 -33.12 -14.81
N LYS A 118 -1.79 -32.08 -15.17
CA LYS A 118 -0.97 -32.12 -16.39
C LYS A 118 0.23 -31.19 -16.27
N VAL A 119 1.42 -31.76 -16.44
CA VAL A 119 2.70 -31.07 -16.58
C VAL A 119 2.69 -30.38 -17.94
N ASP A 120 2.79 -29.05 -18.00
CA ASP A 120 3.31 -28.34 -19.18
C ASP A 120 3.78 -26.91 -18.81
N SER A 121 5.08 -26.68 -19.03
CA SER A 121 5.85 -25.43 -19.28
C SER A 121 5.72 -24.20 -18.35
N PRO A 122 6.84 -23.48 -18.07
CA PRO A 122 6.81 -22.29 -17.23
C PRO A 122 6.19 -21.11 -18.00
N GLY A 123 4.91 -20.83 -17.72
CA GLY A 123 4.30 -19.54 -18.05
C GLY A 123 4.96 -18.39 -17.28
N PRO A 124 4.81 -17.13 -17.73
CA PRO A 124 5.56 -16.01 -17.18
C PRO A 124 5.20 -15.83 -15.69
N ALA A 125 6.24 -15.75 -14.86
CA ALA A 125 6.08 -15.50 -13.43
C ALA A 125 5.28 -14.21 -13.22
N VAL A 126 4.22 -14.28 -12.42
CA VAL A 126 3.53 -13.08 -11.93
C VAL A 126 4.55 -12.32 -11.08
N THR A 127 5.09 -11.25 -11.64
CA THR A 127 6.03 -10.39 -10.95
C THR A 127 5.27 -9.53 -9.93
N PRO A 128 5.86 -9.25 -8.75
CA PRO A 128 5.26 -8.37 -7.72
C PRO A 128 4.76 -7.03 -8.28
N ASN A 129 5.42 -6.51 -9.32
CA ASN A 129 5.04 -5.28 -9.99
C ASN A 129 3.61 -5.27 -10.55
N ARG A 130 3.06 -6.42 -10.96
CA ARG A 130 1.73 -6.43 -11.60
C ARG A 130 0.58 -6.26 -10.59
N VAL A 131 0.71 -6.81 -9.38
CA VAL A 131 -0.29 -6.60 -8.31
C VAL A 131 -0.28 -5.14 -7.84
N LEU A 132 0.92 -4.56 -7.73
CA LEU A 132 1.11 -3.16 -7.32
C LEU A 132 0.66 -2.17 -8.42
N GLU A 133 0.87 -2.48 -9.71
CA GLU A 133 0.37 -1.67 -10.83
C GLU A 133 -1.15 -1.74 -10.99
N MET A 134 -1.78 -2.89 -10.69
CA MET A 134 -3.24 -3.03 -10.79
C MET A 134 -4.00 -2.24 -9.72
N LEU A 135 -3.36 -1.91 -8.59
CA LEU A 135 -3.89 -0.95 -7.62
C LEU A 135 -3.73 0.52 -8.07
N ARG A 136 -3.02 0.82 -9.17
CA ARG A 136 -2.81 2.19 -9.68
C ARG A 136 -3.93 2.69 -10.59
N THR A 137 -4.79 1.82 -11.13
CA THR A 137 -5.63 2.14 -12.31
C THR A 137 -7.04 2.69 -12.04
N GLU A 138 -7.37 3.17 -10.84
CA GLU A 138 -8.64 3.89 -10.61
C GLU A 138 -8.43 5.21 -9.85
N THR A 139 -7.68 6.15 -10.43
CA THR A 139 -7.84 7.58 -10.13
C THR A 139 -7.86 8.39 -11.42
N GLY A 140 -9.06 8.69 -11.92
CA GLY A 140 -9.24 9.71 -12.94
C GLY A 140 -8.94 11.11 -12.38
N PRO A 141 -8.55 12.09 -13.21
CA PRO A 141 -8.18 13.41 -12.72
C PRO A 141 -9.43 14.17 -12.23
N SER A 142 -9.52 14.40 -10.93
CA SER A 142 -10.44 15.40 -10.37
C SER A 142 -9.98 16.82 -10.76
N PRO A 143 -10.88 17.74 -11.13
CA PRO A 143 -10.51 19.05 -11.64
C PRO A 143 -9.77 19.89 -10.58
N ARG A 144 -8.65 20.50 -10.99
CA ARG A 144 -7.87 21.45 -10.21
C ARG A 144 -8.72 22.69 -9.91
N PRO A 145 -8.85 23.15 -8.65
CA PRO A 145 -9.21 24.54 -8.40
C PRO A 145 -7.97 25.41 -8.67
N GLU A 146 -8.14 26.42 -9.52
CA GLU A 146 -7.18 27.50 -9.73
C GLU A 146 -6.96 28.23 -8.39
N LEU A 147 -5.70 28.25 -7.91
CA LEU A 147 -5.32 29.01 -6.74
C LEU A 147 -4.68 30.32 -7.22
N GLU A 148 -5.33 31.43 -6.90
CA GLU A 148 -4.80 32.78 -7.06
C GLU A 148 -3.44 32.91 -6.36
N THR A 149 -2.48 33.46 -7.08
CA THR A 149 -1.13 33.76 -6.63
C THR A 149 -1.12 34.92 -5.64
N GLY A 150 -0.62 34.69 -4.42
CA GLY A 150 -0.30 35.78 -3.51
C GLY A 150 0.08 35.35 -2.09
N CYS A 151 1.32 34.90 -1.90
CA CYS A 151 2.05 35.04 -0.63
C CYS A 151 3.53 34.71 -0.86
N GLU A 152 4.35 35.76 -0.93
CA GLU A 152 5.80 35.68 -0.88
C GLU A 152 6.24 35.32 0.56
N TRP A 153 7.04 34.26 0.71
CA TRP A 153 7.66 33.91 1.98
C TRP A 153 9.07 34.52 2.05
N HIS A 154 9.24 35.56 2.87
CA HIS A 154 10.56 35.96 3.34
C HIS A 154 10.96 35.07 4.52
N CYS A 155 12.14 34.43 4.42
CA CYS A 155 12.78 33.74 5.55
C CYS A 155 13.39 34.78 6.51
N ALA A 156 13.16 34.59 7.81
CA ALA A 156 13.99 35.11 8.89
C ALA A 156 14.54 33.91 9.68
#